data_AF-A0A3C0KVA5-F1
#
_entry.id   AF-A0A3C0KVA5-F1
#
_cell.length_a   1.000
_cell.length_b   1.000
_cell.length_c   1.000
_cell.angle_alpha   90.00
_cell.angle_beta   90.00
_cell.angle_gamma   90.00
#
_symmetry.space_group_name_H-M   'P 1'
#
loop_
_entity.id
_entity.type
_entity.pdbx_description
1 polymer ?
#
loop_
_entity_poly.entity_id
_entity_poly.type
_entity_poly.pdbx_seq_one_letter_code
_entity_poly.pdbx_strand_id
1 'polypeptide(L)'
;MSAALAAANVTVTVNPGDRDLGGGGASKNFTMASLAFGDGALTYPANGVPLPAIGAFGFHKAIHMGIVVSDPDKGFVYKYDKTNHSIRIYTQGAVTGATAAASNENGALALNSAAAEGAVRLPHTAPSTIYDLGPMIELPATVAPAATSLQMLLIGE
;
A
#
# COMPACT_ATOMS: atom_id res chain seq x y z
N MET A 1 18.19 14.67 -5.72
CA MET A 1 17.16 13.61 -5.78
C MET A 1 16.95 13.12 -4.36
N SER A 2 15.70 13.02 -3.88
CA SER A 2 15.44 12.40 -2.56
C SER A 2 15.76 10.91 -2.63
N ALA A 3 16.20 10.32 -1.52
CA ALA A 3 16.43 8.89 -1.44
C ALA A 3 15.08 8.14 -1.39
N ALA A 4 14.99 7.02 -2.11
CA ALA A 4 13.82 6.17 -2.07
C ALA A 4 13.94 5.13 -0.94
N LEU A 5 12.80 4.65 -0.45
CA LEU A 5 12.76 3.53 0.48
C LEU A 5 13.50 2.31 -0.08
N ALA A 6 14.36 1.71 0.72
CA ALA A 6 15.04 0.46 0.42
C ALA A 6 14.59 -0.63 1.40
N ALA A 7 14.96 -1.89 1.11
CA ALA A 7 14.69 -3.02 2.01
C ALA A 7 15.23 -2.80 3.44
N ALA A 8 16.35 -2.07 3.56
CA ALA A 8 16.92 -1.71 4.86
C ALA A 8 16.04 -0.75 5.69
N ASN A 9 15.07 -0.07 5.06
CA ASN A 9 14.11 0.80 5.73
C ASN A 9 12.81 0.06 6.12
N VAL A 10 12.74 -1.25 5.86
CA VAL A 10 11.59 -2.09 6.21
C VAL A 10 11.97 -2.97 7.39
N THR A 11 11.24 -2.80 8.49
CA THR A 11 11.33 -3.69 9.64
C THR A 11 10.34 -4.84 9.47
N VAL A 12 10.82 -6.08 9.59
CA VAL A 12 9.98 -7.28 9.59
C VAL A 12 10.04 -7.93 10.96
N THR A 13 8.88 -8.19 11.54
CA THR A 13 8.74 -8.90 12.81
C THR A 13 7.88 -10.13 12.61
N VAL A 14 8.40 -11.29 13.03
CA VAL A 14 7.66 -12.56 13.04
C VAL A 14 7.82 -13.19 14.42
N ASN A 15 6.74 -13.18 15.20
CA ASN A 15 6.76 -13.80 16.52
C ASN A 15 6.82 -15.33 16.38
N PRO A 16 7.36 -16.06 17.38
CA PRO A 16 7.43 -17.51 17.33
C PRO A 16 6.07 -18.20 17.11
N GLY A 17 5.00 -17.67 17.71
CA GLY A 17 3.64 -18.21 17.55
C GLY A 17 2.98 -17.90 16.20
N ASP A 18 3.56 -17.01 15.41
CA ASP A 18 3.06 -16.60 14.10
C ASP A 18 3.74 -17.35 12.94
N ARG A 19 4.55 -18.37 13.27
CA ARG A 19 5.25 -19.24 12.32
C ARG A 19 4.51 -20.56 12.16
N ASP A 20 4.67 -21.18 11.00
CA ASP A 20 4.17 -22.52 10.70
C ASP A 20 2.69 -22.74 11.04
N LEU A 21 1.86 -21.71 10.81
CA LEU A 21 0.44 -21.66 11.16
C LEU A 21 -0.40 -22.75 10.48
N GLY A 22 0.11 -23.35 9.40
CA GLY A 22 -0.52 -24.47 8.71
C GLY A 22 -0.42 -25.81 9.47
N GLY A 23 0.45 -25.89 10.48
CA GLY A 23 0.72 -27.12 11.24
C GLY A 23 1.49 -28.18 10.46
N GLY A 24 1.86 -29.28 11.13
CA GLY A 24 2.75 -30.32 10.56
C GLY A 24 2.20 -31.11 9.37
N GLY A 25 0.91 -30.96 9.03
CA GLY A 25 0.29 -31.58 7.86
C GLY A 25 0.30 -30.69 6.60
N ALA A 26 0.67 -29.41 6.72
CA ALA A 26 0.68 -28.51 5.57
C ALA A 26 1.93 -28.72 4.71
N SER A 27 1.76 -28.76 3.39
CA SER A 27 2.88 -28.88 2.45
C SER A 27 3.67 -27.58 2.25
N LYS A 28 3.23 -26.48 2.86
CA LYS A 28 3.86 -25.15 2.83
C LYS A 28 3.76 -24.53 4.21
N ASN A 29 4.73 -23.69 4.55
CA ASN A 29 4.72 -22.93 5.79
C ASN A 29 3.86 -21.69 5.62
N PHE A 30 3.10 -21.37 6.67
CA PHE A 30 2.25 -20.19 6.75
C PHE A 30 2.82 -19.30 7.85
N THR A 31 3.16 -18.07 7.50
CA THR A 31 3.73 -17.11 8.45
C THR A 31 2.91 -15.84 8.45
N MET A 32 2.52 -15.37 9.64
CA MET A 32 2.02 -14.00 9.81
C MET A 32 3.20 -13.09 10.17
N ALA A 33 3.45 -12.07 9.35
CA ALA A 33 4.52 -11.11 9.56
C ALA A 33 3.93 -9.71 9.78
N SER A 34 4.52 -8.96 10.70
CA SER A 34 4.30 -7.52 10.83
C SER A 34 5.40 -6.77 10.09
N LEU A 35 5.02 -5.84 9.24
CA LEU A 35 5.94 -4.98 8.50
C LEU A 35 5.77 -3.54 8.96
N ALA A 36 6.86 -2.81 9.12
CA ALA A 36 6.85 -1.37 9.36
C ALA A 36 7.83 -0.64 8.43
N PHE A 37 7.37 0.44 7.80
CA PHE A 37 8.16 1.27 6.90
C PHE A 37 7.54 2.66 6.76
N GLY A 38 8.24 3.54 6.04
CA GLY A 38 7.81 4.91 5.82
C GLY A 38 8.21 5.81 6.98
N ASP A 39 8.54 7.05 6.65
CA ASP A 39 8.97 8.08 7.60
C ASP A 39 8.51 9.47 7.15
N GLY A 40 7.76 9.56 6.04
CA GLY A 40 7.37 10.83 5.42
C GLY A 40 8.51 11.59 4.75
N ALA A 41 9.74 11.05 4.71
CA ALA A 41 10.91 11.68 4.11
C ALA A 41 11.44 10.92 2.88
N LEU A 42 11.52 9.59 2.96
CA LEU A 42 11.97 8.73 1.86
C LEU A 42 10.85 8.51 0.85
N THR A 43 11.19 8.62 -0.43
CA THR A 43 10.18 8.52 -1.49
C THR A 43 9.82 7.08 -1.81
N TYR A 44 8.62 6.90 -2.37
CA TYR A 44 8.14 5.63 -2.86
C TYR A 44 9.01 5.14 -4.04
N PRO A 45 9.53 3.90 -4.02
CA PRO A 45 10.42 3.40 -5.07
C PRO A 45 9.65 2.94 -6.32
N ALA A 46 10.34 2.89 -7.45
CA ALA A 46 9.80 2.23 -8.64
C ALA A 46 9.56 0.74 -8.35
N ASN A 47 8.39 0.24 -8.75
CA ASN A 47 7.93 -1.14 -8.51
C ASN A 47 7.64 -1.48 -7.04
N GLY A 48 7.40 -0.50 -6.18
CA GLY A 48 6.98 -0.73 -4.79
C GLY A 48 8.12 -0.69 -3.77
N VAL A 49 7.74 -0.77 -2.49
CA VAL A 49 8.66 -0.79 -1.35
C VAL A 49 9.36 -2.15 -1.31
N PRO A 50 10.69 -2.24 -1.54
CA PRO A 50 11.41 -3.50 -1.52
C PRO A 50 11.37 -4.15 -0.15
N LEU A 51 11.19 -5.47 -0.10
CA LEU A 51 11.18 -6.22 1.15
C LEU A 51 12.57 -6.77 1.50
N PRO A 52 12.86 -6.98 2.79
CA PRO A 52 14.05 -7.73 3.22
C PRO A 52 14.05 -9.15 2.66
N ALA A 53 15.21 -9.80 2.62
CA ALA A 53 15.34 -11.16 2.10
C ALA A 53 14.33 -12.13 2.76
N ILE A 54 13.89 -13.14 2.01
CA ILE A 54 12.83 -14.09 2.42
C ILE A 54 13.08 -14.77 3.79
N GLY A 55 14.34 -14.91 4.20
CA GLY A 55 14.71 -15.43 5.51
C GLY A 55 14.24 -14.58 6.68
N ALA A 56 14.04 -13.26 6.49
CA ALA A 56 13.44 -12.36 7.47
C ALA A 56 11.99 -12.75 7.81
N PHE A 57 11.32 -13.45 6.89
CA PHE A 57 9.96 -13.97 7.05
C PHE A 57 9.92 -15.45 7.48
N GLY A 58 11.08 -16.06 7.75
CA GLY A 58 11.18 -17.46 8.17
C GLY A 58 11.12 -18.50 7.05
N PHE A 59 11.27 -18.09 5.78
CA PHE A 59 11.32 -18.99 4.63
C PHE A 59 12.75 -19.23 4.15
N HIS A 60 13.03 -20.43 3.63
CA HIS A 60 14.37 -20.82 3.21
C HIS A 60 14.58 -20.83 1.70
N LYS A 61 13.51 -21.01 0.93
CA LYS A 61 13.56 -21.19 -0.52
C LYS A 61 12.73 -20.17 -1.28
N ALA A 62 11.47 -19.99 -0.90
CA ALA A 62 10.57 -19.11 -1.66
C ALA A 62 9.32 -18.68 -0.89
N ILE A 63 8.85 -17.47 -1.21
CA ILE A 63 7.49 -17.03 -0.91
C ILE A 63 6.64 -17.28 -2.15
N HIS A 64 5.64 -18.15 -2.02
CA HIS A 64 4.74 -18.50 -3.11
C HIS A 64 3.56 -17.54 -3.23
N MET A 65 3.07 -17.03 -2.09
CA MET A 65 1.95 -16.11 -2.00
C MET A 65 2.10 -15.18 -0.79
N GLY A 66 1.57 -13.97 -0.91
CA GLY A 66 1.49 -13.00 0.16
C GLY A 66 0.18 -12.24 0.10
N ILE A 67 -0.51 -12.13 1.23
CA ILE A 67 -1.75 -11.38 1.38
C ILE A 67 -1.50 -10.30 2.43
N VAL A 68 -1.68 -9.04 2.05
CA VAL A 68 -1.56 -7.93 2.97
C VAL A 68 -2.92 -7.66 3.61
N VAL A 69 -2.98 -7.71 4.93
CA VAL A 69 -4.14 -7.31 5.71
C VAL A 69 -4.10 -5.79 5.80
N SER A 70 -4.91 -5.14 4.96
CA SER A 70 -4.98 -3.67 4.90
C SER A 70 -5.91 -3.16 6.00
N ASP A 71 -5.52 -2.05 6.62
CA ASP A 71 -6.38 -1.30 7.52
C ASP A 71 -7.42 -0.53 6.69
N PRO A 72 -8.73 -0.78 6.86
CA PRO A 72 -9.77 -0.16 6.05
C PRO A 72 -9.81 1.37 6.18
N ASP A 73 -9.29 1.93 7.28
CA ASP A 73 -9.42 3.35 7.59
C ASP A 73 -8.29 4.21 6.99
N LYS A 74 -7.26 3.59 6.39
CA LYS A 74 -6.06 4.30 5.89
C LYS A 74 -6.18 4.77 4.43
N GLY A 75 -7.24 4.39 3.71
CA GLY A 75 -7.48 4.82 2.32
C GLY A 75 -6.48 4.31 1.27
N PHE A 76 -5.55 3.41 1.66
CA PHE A 76 -4.61 2.76 0.77
C PHE A 76 -4.88 1.26 0.68
N VAL A 77 -4.62 0.70 -0.49
CA VAL A 77 -4.60 -0.76 -0.69
C VAL A 77 -3.17 -1.20 -0.93
N TYR A 78 -2.73 -2.19 -0.17
CA TYR A 78 -1.41 -2.76 -0.25
C TYR A 78 -1.46 -4.11 -0.95
N LYS A 79 -0.54 -4.35 -1.88
CA LYS A 79 -0.44 -5.64 -2.59
C LYS A 79 1.00 -6.12 -2.59
N TYR A 80 1.16 -7.42 -2.38
CA TYR A 80 2.47 -8.05 -2.55
C TYR A 80 2.74 -8.33 -4.02
N ASP A 81 3.83 -7.78 -4.52
CA ASP A 81 4.37 -8.10 -5.84
C ASP A 81 5.44 -9.18 -5.69
N LYS A 82 5.06 -10.42 -6.00
CA LYS A 82 5.96 -11.57 -5.96
C LYS A 82 7.14 -11.44 -6.92
N THR A 83 6.94 -10.82 -8.08
CA THR A 83 7.98 -10.72 -9.12
C THR A 83 9.12 -9.83 -8.67
N ASN A 84 8.79 -8.70 -8.06
CA ASN A 84 9.77 -7.72 -7.58
C ASN A 84 10.13 -7.86 -6.10
N HIS A 85 9.48 -8.80 -5.39
CA HIS A 85 9.60 -8.97 -3.94
C HIS A 85 9.41 -7.63 -3.19
N SER A 86 8.28 -6.99 -3.44
CA SER A 86 7.97 -5.64 -2.95
C SER A 86 6.51 -5.51 -2.50
N ILE A 87 6.22 -4.46 -1.73
CA ILE A 87 4.87 -4.01 -1.42
C ILE A 87 4.51 -2.84 -2.32
N ARG A 88 3.48 -3.02 -3.14
CA ARG A 88 2.90 -1.94 -3.94
C ARG A 88 1.78 -1.25 -3.18
N ILE A 89 1.79 0.07 -3.19
CA ILE A 89 0.80 0.92 -2.51
C ILE A 89 -0.11 1.52 -3.59
N TYR A 90 -1.40 1.35 -3.43
CA TYR A 90 -2.41 1.87 -4.35
C TYR A 90 -3.31 2.85 -3.62
N THR A 91 -3.66 3.94 -4.31
CA THR A 91 -4.65 4.93 -3.89
C THR A 91 -5.77 5.00 -4.91
N GLN A 92 -6.96 5.45 -4.50
CA GLN A 92 -7.97 5.86 -5.47
C GLN A 92 -7.37 7.00 -6.30
N GLY A 93 -7.31 6.81 -7.62
CA GLY A 93 -6.80 7.80 -8.56
C GLY A 93 -7.93 8.51 -9.27
N ALA A 94 -7.73 9.78 -9.59
CA ALA A 94 -8.52 10.50 -10.59
C ALA A 94 -7.55 11.12 -11.59
N VAL A 95 -7.71 10.84 -12.88
CA VAL A 95 -6.89 11.42 -13.96
C VAL A 95 -7.71 12.48 -14.67
N THR A 96 -7.27 13.74 -14.64
CA THR A 96 -7.88 14.81 -15.44
C THR A 96 -7.30 14.81 -16.85
N GLY A 97 -8.14 15.08 -17.86
CA GLY A 97 -7.68 15.28 -19.24
C GLY A 97 -6.88 16.58 -19.44
N ALA A 98 -6.27 16.74 -20.61
CA ALA A 98 -5.40 17.88 -20.92
C ALA A 98 -6.13 19.21 -21.22
N THR A 99 -7.46 19.19 -21.36
CA THR A 99 -8.26 20.38 -21.68
C THR A 99 -8.58 21.16 -20.40
N ALA A 100 -8.20 22.43 -20.35
CA ALA A 100 -8.59 23.33 -19.27
C ALA A 100 -10.11 23.58 -19.32
N ALA A 101 -10.82 23.34 -18.22
CA ALA A 101 -12.22 23.72 -18.10
C ALA A 101 -12.35 25.25 -17.96
N ALA A 102 -13.25 25.87 -18.74
CA ALA A 102 -13.45 27.32 -18.76
C ALA A 102 -14.21 27.86 -17.52
N SER A 103 -14.97 27.03 -16.81
CA SER A 103 -15.61 27.37 -15.54
C SER A 103 -15.92 26.12 -14.70
N ASN A 104 -15.82 26.25 -13.37
CA ASN A 104 -16.22 25.24 -12.38
C ASN A 104 -17.46 25.78 -11.64
N GLU A 105 -18.64 25.61 -12.22
CA GLU A 105 -19.77 26.48 -11.88
C GLU A 105 -20.53 26.12 -10.60
N ASN A 106 -20.50 24.88 -10.09
CA ASN A 106 -20.87 24.53 -8.70
C ASN A 106 -20.68 23.01 -8.45
N GLY A 107 -20.20 22.65 -7.24
CA GLY A 107 -19.99 21.26 -6.79
C GLY A 107 -19.42 21.20 -5.37
N ALA A 108 -19.52 20.05 -4.70
CA ALA A 108 -18.97 19.86 -3.36
C ALA A 108 -17.43 19.80 -3.37
N LEU A 109 -16.80 20.16 -2.24
CA LEU A 109 -15.37 19.92 -2.02
C LEU A 109 -15.15 18.44 -1.71
N ALA A 110 -14.18 17.82 -2.35
CA ALA A 110 -13.71 16.50 -1.97
C ALA A 110 -12.90 16.57 -0.67
N LEU A 111 -13.14 15.60 0.20
CA LEU A 111 -12.30 15.34 1.37
C LEU A 111 -10.96 14.74 0.91
N ASN A 112 -9.87 15.17 1.54
CA ASN A 112 -8.59 14.47 1.42
C ASN A 112 -8.56 13.24 2.36
N SER A 113 -7.47 12.48 2.32
CA SER A 113 -7.25 11.31 3.20
C SER A 113 -7.14 11.64 4.69
N ALA A 114 -7.15 12.93 5.07
CA ALA A 114 -7.23 13.40 6.45
C ALA A 114 -8.63 13.91 6.82
N ALA A 115 -9.66 13.60 6.00
CA ALA A 115 -11.04 14.05 6.16
C ALA A 115 -11.22 15.59 6.19
N ALA A 116 -10.28 16.34 5.60
CA ALA A 116 -10.39 17.78 5.44
C ALA A 116 -10.92 18.13 4.05
N GLU A 117 -11.87 19.08 3.98
CA GLU A 117 -12.34 19.64 2.72
C GLU A 117 -11.23 20.49 2.09
N GLY A 118 -10.76 20.09 0.90
CA GLY A 118 -9.70 20.85 0.23
C GLY A 118 -8.96 20.15 -0.90
N ALA A 119 -9.34 18.92 -1.27
CA ALA A 119 -8.61 18.19 -2.29
C ALA A 119 -8.93 18.68 -3.71
N VAL A 120 -10.20 18.65 -4.10
CA VAL A 120 -10.68 18.86 -5.49
C VAL A 120 -12.15 19.33 -5.47
N ARG A 121 -12.57 20.16 -6.43
CA ARG A 121 -14.00 20.45 -6.70
C ARG A 121 -14.51 19.50 -7.79
N LEU A 122 -15.62 18.80 -7.53
CA LEU A 122 -16.27 17.94 -8.53
C LEU A 122 -17.59 18.60 -8.99
N PRO A 123 -17.65 19.24 -10.17
CA PRO A 123 -18.85 19.95 -10.62
C PRO A 123 -20.04 18.98 -10.76
N HIS A 124 -21.25 19.47 -10.47
CA HIS A 124 -22.51 18.70 -10.51
C HIS A 124 -22.57 17.48 -9.57
N THR A 125 -21.80 17.48 -8.48
CA THR A 125 -21.94 16.47 -7.41
C THR A 125 -22.99 16.90 -6.39
N ALA A 126 -23.71 15.91 -5.85
CA ALA A 126 -24.64 16.06 -4.74
C ALA A 126 -23.89 16.00 -3.40
N PRO A 127 -24.32 16.77 -2.38
CA PRO A 127 -23.74 16.69 -1.05
C PRO A 127 -23.90 15.29 -0.44
N SER A 128 -22.97 14.89 0.43
CA SER A 128 -23.00 13.61 1.16
C SER A 128 -23.18 12.36 0.27
N THR A 129 -22.64 12.38 -0.96
CA THR A 129 -22.71 11.27 -1.92
C THR A 129 -21.32 10.64 -2.11
N ILE A 130 -21.24 9.31 -2.09
CA ILE A 130 -20.02 8.57 -2.39
C ILE A 130 -19.89 8.43 -3.91
N TYR A 131 -18.74 8.81 -4.46
CA TYR A 131 -18.44 8.74 -5.89
C TYR A 131 -17.32 7.72 -6.16
N ASP A 132 -17.53 6.87 -7.16
CA ASP A 132 -16.46 6.05 -7.73
C ASP A 132 -15.65 6.91 -8.71
N LEU A 133 -14.37 7.13 -8.38
CA LEU A 133 -13.46 7.97 -9.17
C LEU A 133 -12.62 7.15 -10.16
N GLY A 134 -12.93 5.85 -10.30
CA GLY A 134 -12.26 4.95 -11.22
C GLY A 134 -11.25 4.03 -10.53
N PRO A 135 -10.41 3.32 -11.33
CA PRO A 135 -9.52 2.30 -10.81
C PRO A 135 -8.46 2.89 -9.89
N MET A 136 -7.92 2.03 -9.02
CA MET A 136 -6.79 2.41 -8.19
C MET A 136 -5.54 2.62 -9.04
N ILE A 137 -4.74 3.62 -8.68
CA ILE A 137 -3.44 3.89 -9.27
C ILE A 137 -2.34 3.60 -8.26
N GLU A 138 -1.19 3.13 -8.74
CA GLU A 138 -0.02 2.94 -7.89
C GLU A 138 0.51 4.29 -7.42
N LEU A 139 1.00 4.34 -6.17
CA LEU A 139 1.54 5.55 -5.57
C LEU A 139 2.68 6.12 -6.44
N PRO A 140 2.68 7.43 -6.76
CA PRO A 140 3.75 8.02 -7.56
C PRO A 140 5.10 7.99 -6.82
N ALA A 141 6.19 7.79 -7.56
CA ALA A 141 7.55 7.74 -7.01
C ALA A 141 8.03 9.07 -6.38
N THR A 142 7.26 10.16 -6.54
CA THR A 142 7.50 11.45 -5.91
C THR A 142 6.92 11.58 -4.50
N VAL A 143 6.05 10.65 -4.08
CA VAL A 143 5.41 10.68 -2.76
C VAL A 143 6.28 10.01 -1.72
N ALA A 144 6.40 10.61 -0.54
CA ALA A 144 7.00 9.98 0.64
C ALA A 144 5.89 9.43 1.55
N PRO A 145 5.71 8.09 1.66
CA PRO A 145 4.68 7.54 2.52
C PRO A 145 5.00 7.80 3.99
N ALA A 146 3.97 8.18 4.75
CA ALA A 146 4.06 8.29 6.20
C ALA A 146 4.33 6.93 6.85
N ALA A 147 4.82 6.95 8.08
CA ALA A 147 5.05 5.75 8.87
C ALA A 147 3.80 4.86 8.92
N THR A 148 3.98 3.62 8.50
CA THR A 148 2.91 2.64 8.31
C THR A 148 3.34 1.30 8.88
N SER A 149 2.38 0.58 9.46
CA SER A 149 2.54 -0.82 9.87
C SER A 149 1.45 -1.67 9.23
N LEU A 150 1.83 -2.85 8.73
CA LEU A 150 0.96 -3.77 8.02
C LEU A 150 1.11 -5.18 8.60
N GLN A 151 0.02 -5.94 8.59
CA GLN A 151 0.09 -7.39 8.78
C GLN A 151 0.05 -8.08 7.43
N MET A 152 0.80 -9.17 7.30
CA MET A 152 0.90 -9.91 6.06
C MET A 152 0.92 -11.41 6.34
N LEU A 153 -0.03 -12.13 5.74
CA LEU A 153 0.00 -13.59 5.68
C LEU A 153 0.83 -14.03 4.49
N LEU A 154 1.83 -14.86 4.73
CA LEU A 154 2.75 -15.37 3.73
C LEU A 154 2.68 -16.90 3.69
N ILE A 155 2.81 -17.45 2.48
CA ILE A 155 2.88 -18.89 2.26
C ILE A 155 4.15 -19.20 1.48
N GLY A 156 4.96 -20.13 1.99
CA GLY A 156 6.30 -20.37 1.45
C GLY A 156 6.92 -21.70 1.87
N GLU A 157 8.21 -21.83 1.53
CA GLU A 157 9.13 -22.90 1.92
C GLU A 157 10.43 -22.29 2.42
#